data_AF-A0A087M637-F1
#
_entry.id   AF-A0A087M637-F1
#
_cell.length_a   1.000
_cell.length_b   1.000
_cell.length_c   1.000
_cell.angle_alpha   90.00
_cell.angle_beta   90.00
_cell.angle_gamma   90.00
#
_symmetry.space_group_name_H-M   'P 1'
#
loop_
_entity.id
_entity.type
_entity.pdbx_description
1 polymer ?
#
loop_
_entity_poly.entity_id
_entity_poly.type
_entity_poly.pdbx_seq_one_letter_code
_entity_poly.pdbx_strand_id
1 'polypeptide(L)'
;MPSAMFVPAVVKATCRNGTPPSRISHYGWFSSHKDGSMIPTKGTLAAPFLELVHMQPEIRRVDPEPEPILFWSGKGWERYRAMYGIVRKGRRGAVDRTVDVEVLTDLELARDKAKWKRIRQAYRQDNRTLLIFTNHAILSEPRLTNAMIVNTQAGSGLIPRADIEAVLTATQGSLTFTLNEVVAKGVLSYEQAYGAVLNMVASGEFSFATDRLFDGDTPVSRRR
;
A
#
# COMPACT_ATOMS: atom_id res chain seq x y z
N MET A 1 -7.00 -26.43 21.73
CA MET A 1 -5.93 -25.41 21.86
C MET A 1 -6.56 -24.07 21.56
N PRO A 2 -6.45 -23.04 22.44
CA PRO A 2 -7.16 -21.80 22.21
C PRO A 2 -6.47 -20.97 21.11
N SER A 3 -7.29 -20.52 20.17
CA SER A 3 -6.96 -19.77 18.97
C SER A 3 -6.23 -18.46 19.28
N ALA A 4 -5.19 -18.17 18.51
CA ALA A 4 -4.59 -16.84 18.50
C ALA A 4 -5.63 -15.83 18.00
N MET A 5 -6.14 -15.00 18.92
CA MET A 5 -6.95 -13.83 18.59
C MET A 5 -6.11 -12.88 17.73
N PHE A 6 -6.52 -12.71 16.48
CA PHE A 6 -5.99 -11.66 15.62
C PHE A 6 -6.59 -10.32 16.10
N VAL A 7 -5.80 -9.56 16.86
CA VAL A 7 -6.17 -8.19 17.24
C VAL A 7 -5.70 -7.26 16.12
N PRO A 8 -6.57 -6.45 15.49
CA PRO A 8 -6.09 -5.42 14.57
C PRO A 8 -5.34 -4.36 15.38
N ALA A 9 -4.01 -4.38 15.32
CA ALA A 9 -3.16 -3.55 16.15
C ALA A 9 -2.93 -2.17 15.53
N VAL A 10 -3.97 -1.33 15.46
CA VAL A 10 -3.75 0.12 15.42
C VAL A 10 -3.34 0.55 16.82
N VAL A 11 -2.06 0.39 17.15
CA VAL A 11 -1.50 0.87 18.40
C VAL A 11 -1.32 2.38 18.27
N LYS A 12 -2.24 3.16 18.88
CA LYS A 12 -2.02 4.59 19.11
C LYS A 12 -0.79 4.74 19.99
N ALA A 13 0.29 5.28 19.45
CA ALA A 13 1.45 5.63 20.25
C ALA A 13 1.18 6.97 20.95
N THR A 14 0.99 6.95 22.27
CA THR A 14 1.22 8.12 23.12
C THR A 14 2.73 8.34 23.19
N CYS A 15 3.25 9.31 22.43
CA CYS A 15 4.67 9.70 22.52
C CYS A 15 4.98 10.17 23.94
N ARG A 16 5.97 9.53 24.58
CA ARG A 16 6.37 9.79 25.98
C ARG A 16 7.38 10.94 26.15
N ASN A 17 7.76 11.64 25.07
CA ASN A 17 8.81 12.67 25.12
C ASN A 17 8.32 14.04 24.60
N GLY A 18 7.99 14.92 25.54
CA GLY A 18 8.39 16.34 25.53
C GLY A 18 7.75 17.34 24.57
N THR A 19 6.92 16.94 23.61
CA THR A 19 6.14 17.89 22.80
C THR A 19 4.65 17.60 23.00
N PRO A 20 3.80 18.57 23.38
CA PRO A 20 2.37 18.31 23.48
C PRO A 20 1.89 17.86 22.11
N PRO A 21 1.31 16.66 21.95
CA PRO A 21 0.65 16.33 20.72
C PRO A 21 -0.50 17.33 20.59
N SER A 22 -0.43 18.21 19.60
CA SER A 22 -1.64 18.90 19.17
C SER A 22 -2.64 17.79 18.87
N ARG A 23 -3.93 17.97 19.22
CA ARG A 23 -4.99 16.97 19.03
C ARG A 23 -5.12 16.43 17.58
N ILE A 24 -4.28 16.90 16.66
CA ILE A 24 -4.27 16.70 15.21
C ILE A 24 -3.03 15.87 14.76
N SER A 25 -2.01 15.69 15.59
CA SER A 25 -0.85 14.88 15.24
C SER A 25 -1.13 13.38 15.46
N HIS A 26 -1.85 12.78 14.53
CA HIS A 26 -2.05 11.33 14.47
C HIS A 26 -0.69 10.67 14.20
N TYR A 27 -0.07 10.13 15.25
CA TYR A 27 1.06 9.21 15.14
C TYR A 27 0.56 7.80 15.42
N GLY A 28 0.70 6.93 14.43
CA GLY A 28 0.34 5.51 14.54
C GLY A 28 1.37 4.65 13.84
N TRP A 29 1.09 3.35 13.76
CA TRP A 29 1.95 2.39 13.06
C TRP A 29 1.13 1.59 12.07
N PHE A 30 1.73 1.31 10.91
CA PHE A 30 1.18 0.43 9.88
C PHE A 30 2.03 -0.84 9.83
N SER A 31 1.39 -2.01 9.95
CA SER A 31 2.08 -3.30 9.90
C SER A 31 2.21 -3.77 8.45
N SER A 32 3.43 -3.91 7.95
CA SER A 32 3.67 -4.39 6.60
C SER A 32 3.65 -5.92 6.54
N HIS A 33 2.68 -6.48 5.82
CA HIS A 33 2.69 -7.92 5.50
C HIS A 33 3.79 -8.32 4.50
N LYS A 34 4.49 -7.37 3.87
CA LYS A 34 5.48 -7.65 2.81
C LYS A 34 6.85 -8.01 3.37
N ASP A 35 7.26 -7.37 4.47
CA ASP A 35 8.55 -7.58 5.11
C ASP A 35 8.49 -7.66 6.64
N GLY A 36 7.27 -7.63 7.22
CA GLY A 36 7.04 -7.68 8.66
C GLY A 36 7.38 -6.37 9.41
N SER A 37 7.77 -5.31 8.69
CA SER A 37 8.14 -4.04 9.32
C SER A 37 6.94 -3.28 9.88
N MET A 38 7.20 -2.44 10.89
CA MET A 38 6.24 -1.46 11.40
C MET A 38 6.62 -0.08 10.86
N ILE A 39 5.74 0.50 10.05
CA ILE A 39 5.97 1.78 9.39
C ILE A 39 5.27 2.89 10.19
N PRO A 40 5.98 3.93 10.66
CA PRO A 40 5.34 5.05 11.33
C PRO A 40 4.41 5.79 10.36
N THR A 41 3.24 6.13 10.85
CA THR A 41 2.25 6.96 10.15
C THR A 41 2.17 8.31 10.83
N LYS A 42 2.18 9.37 10.03
CA LYS A 42 2.07 10.75 10.50
C LYS A 42 0.95 11.46 9.76
N GLY A 43 -0.01 12.00 10.51
CA GLY A 43 -1.19 12.65 9.95
C GLY A 43 -2.25 11.64 9.51
N THR A 44 -3.33 12.15 8.93
CA THR A 44 -4.53 11.35 8.62
C THR A 44 -4.43 10.57 7.30
N LEU A 45 -3.55 10.97 6.39
CA LEU A 45 -3.43 10.37 5.05
C LEU A 45 -2.38 9.27 4.95
N ALA A 46 -1.46 9.18 5.91
CA ALA A 46 -0.36 8.23 5.86
C ALA A 46 -0.84 6.77 5.87
N ALA A 47 -1.75 6.40 6.77
CA ALA A 47 -2.28 5.02 6.80
C ALA A 47 -3.05 4.66 5.52
N PRO A 48 -4.05 5.45 5.05
CA PRO A 48 -4.71 5.20 3.76
C PRO A 48 -3.74 5.12 2.57
N PHE A 49 -2.70 5.96 2.55
CA PHE A 49 -1.67 5.87 1.52
C PHE A 49 -0.91 4.54 1.56
N LEU A 50 -0.52 4.09 2.74
CA LEU A 50 0.16 2.81 2.90
C LEU A 50 -0.74 1.63 2.51
N GLU A 51 -2.06 1.70 2.77
CA GLU A 51 -3.01 0.70 2.27
C GLU A 51 -2.90 0.55 0.74
N LEU A 52 -2.97 1.67 0.01
CA LEU A 52 -2.88 1.69 -1.45
C LEU A 52 -1.55 1.17 -1.98
N VAL A 53 -0.45 1.50 -1.30
CA VAL A 53 0.90 1.07 -1.68
C VAL A 53 1.09 -0.42 -1.42
N HIS A 54 0.63 -0.92 -0.28
CA HIS A 54 0.82 -2.32 0.11
C HIS A 54 -0.03 -3.29 -0.69
N MET A 55 -1.17 -2.85 -1.23
CA MET A 55 -1.94 -3.62 -2.20
C MET A 55 -1.15 -3.90 -3.50
N GLN A 56 -0.16 -3.06 -3.85
CA GLN A 56 0.59 -3.23 -5.11
C GLN A 56 1.62 -4.38 -4.99
N PRO A 57 1.54 -5.43 -5.81
CA PRO A 57 2.42 -6.60 -5.69
C PRO A 57 3.87 -6.33 -6.12
N GLU A 58 4.12 -5.32 -6.96
CA GLU A 58 5.47 -4.92 -7.36
C GLU A 58 6.24 -4.18 -6.25
N ILE A 59 5.56 -3.72 -5.20
CA ILE A 59 6.23 -3.08 -4.08
C ILE A 59 6.89 -4.16 -3.24
N ARG A 60 8.16 -3.93 -2.90
CA ARG A 60 8.93 -4.82 -2.03
C ARG A 60 8.81 -4.39 -0.58
N ARG A 61 9.09 -3.11 -0.32
CA ARG A 61 9.03 -2.51 1.02
C ARG A 61 8.83 -1.00 0.93
N VAL A 62 8.52 -0.41 2.08
CA VAL A 62 8.45 1.04 2.27
C VAL A 62 9.50 1.43 3.29
N ASP A 63 10.39 2.33 2.90
CA ASP A 63 11.37 2.95 3.78
C ASP A 63 10.76 4.17 4.47
N PRO A 64 10.61 4.19 5.80
CA PRO A 64 10.08 5.35 6.52
C PRO A 64 11.06 6.50 6.67
N GLU A 65 12.33 6.29 6.32
CA GLU A 65 13.39 7.28 6.50
C GLU A 65 14.25 7.40 5.23
N PRO A 66 13.65 7.74 4.06
CA PRO A 66 14.41 7.88 2.82
C PRO A 66 15.53 8.93 2.96
N GLU A 67 16.57 8.82 2.15
CA GLU A 67 17.69 9.76 2.19
C GLU A 67 17.20 11.20 1.90
N PRO A 68 17.60 12.20 2.69
CA PRO A 68 17.24 13.58 2.41
C PRO A 68 17.97 14.12 1.16
N ILE A 69 17.41 15.17 0.57
CA ILE A 69 18.04 15.96 -0.48
C ILE A 69 18.32 17.38 0.02
N LEU A 70 19.22 18.09 -0.66
CA LEU A 70 19.43 19.52 -0.45
C LEU A 70 18.67 20.31 -1.52
N PHE A 71 18.01 21.39 -1.12
CA PHE A 71 17.38 22.30 -2.06
C PHE A 71 17.55 23.75 -1.63
N TRP A 72 17.58 24.67 -2.59
CA TRP A 72 17.61 26.10 -2.31
C TRP A 72 16.19 26.62 -2.03
N SER A 73 15.92 27.11 -0.83
CA SER A 73 14.60 27.60 -0.42
C SER A 73 14.31 29.02 -0.89
N GLY A 74 15.25 29.67 -1.57
CA GLY A 74 15.20 31.10 -1.90
C GLY A 74 15.86 32.00 -0.85
N LYS A 75 16.08 31.48 0.37
CA LYS A 75 16.78 32.17 1.47
C LYS A 75 18.07 31.48 1.88
N GLY A 76 18.13 30.16 1.71
CA GLY A 76 19.30 29.35 2.04
C GLY A 76 19.17 27.94 1.48
N TRP A 77 20.24 27.15 1.66
CA TRP A 77 20.20 25.71 1.40
C TRP A 77 19.53 25.01 2.59
N GLU A 78 18.52 24.20 2.29
CA GLU A 78 17.76 23.44 3.28
C GLU A 78 17.80 21.95 2.96
N ARG A 79 17.72 21.11 4.00
CA ARG A 79 17.55 19.67 3.87
C ARG A 79 16.06 19.34 3.86
N TYR A 80 15.64 18.56 2.88
CA TYR A 80 14.28 18.05 2.78
C TYR A 80 14.31 16.52 2.70
N ARG A 81 13.39 15.88 3.42
CA ARG A 81 13.20 14.43 3.39
C ARG A 81 11.76 14.15 3.02
N ALA A 82 11.54 13.33 2.00
CA ALA A 82 10.23 12.82 1.67
C ALA A 82 9.69 11.96 2.82
N MET A 83 8.37 11.81 2.91
CA MET A 83 7.76 11.00 3.97
C MET A 83 8.13 9.52 3.85
N TYR A 84 8.17 8.98 2.63
CA TYR A 84 8.45 7.56 2.39
C TYR A 84 9.36 7.34 1.17
N GLY A 85 10.19 6.31 1.22
CA GLY A 85 10.87 5.73 0.06
C GLY A 85 10.18 4.44 -0.36
N ILE A 86 9.60 4.41 -1.56
CA ILE A 86 8.91 3.23 -2.09
C ILE A 86 9.89 2.38 -2.88
N VAL A 87 10.24 1.20 -2.36
CA VAL A 87 11.16 0.27 -3.01
C VAL A 87 10.37 -0.72 -3.86
N ARG A 88 10.54 -0.63 -5.18
CA ARG A 88 9.90 -1.49 -6.16
C ARG A 88 10.83 -2.62 -6.57
N LYS A 89 10.28 -3.82 -6.71
CA LYS A 89 10.99 -5.01 -7.23
C LYS A 89 11.55 -4.70 -8.63
N GLY A 90 12.84 -4.92 -8.82
CA GLY A 90 13.46 -4.89 -10.14
C GLY A 90 12.89 -5.97 -11.07
N ARG A 91 12.78 -5.69 -12.38
CA ARG A 91 12.38 -6.71 -13.36
C ARG A 91 13.60 -7.57 -13.73
N ARG A 92 13.49 -8.89 -13.65
CA ARG A 92 14.45 -9.89 -14.20
C ARG A 92 15.93 -9.51 -14.00
N GLY A 93 16.42 -9.53 -12.76
CA GLY A 93 17.83 -9.25 -12.44
C GLY A 93 18.22 -7.76 -12.41
N ALA A 94 17.28 -6.85 -12.68
CA ALA A 94 17.51 -5.42 -12.46
C ALA A 94 17.54 -5.07 -10.96
N VAL A 95 18.29 -4.02 -10.63
CA VAL A 95 18.33 -3.43 -9.28
C VAL A 95 16.95 -2.88 -8.91
N ASP A 96 16.58 -3.03 -7.64
CA ASP A 96 15.37 -2.42 -7.09
C ASP A 96 15.37 -0.90 -7.33
N ARG A 97 14.20 -0.34 -7.62
CA ARG A 97 14.05 1.10 -7.86
C ARG A 97 13.35 1.76 -6.68
N THR A 98 13.96 2.81 -6.15
CA THR A 98 13.35 3.63 -5.09
C THR A 98 12.70 4.86 -5.70
N VAL A 99 11.47 5.14 -5.30
CA VAL A 99 10.76 6.38 -5.60
C VAL A 99 10.42 7.04 -4.29
N ASP A 100 10.86 8.28 -4.12
CA ASP A 100 10.54 9.06 -2.93
C ASP A 100 9.12 9.61 -3.06
N VAL A 101 8.37 9.58 -1.97
CA VAL A 101 6.97 9.95 -1.94
C VAL A 101 6.69 10.90 -0.78
N GLU A 102 6.02 11.98 -1.11
CA GLU A 102 5.40 12.87 -0.14
C GLU A 102 3.88 12.68 -0.14
N VAL A 103 3.30 12.72 1.05
CA VAL A 103 1.85 12.63 1.27
C VAL A 103 1.36 13.93 1.88
N LEU A 104 0.53 14.66 1.14
CA LEU A 104 0.02 15.98 1.53
C LEU A 104 -1.49 16.03 1.44
N THR A 105 -2.09 16.99 2.10
CA THR A 105 -3.41 17.49 1.70
C THR A 105 -3.28 18.41 0.48
N ASP A 106 -4.35 18.54 -0.29
CA ASP A 106 -4.44 19.49 -1.40
C ASP A 106 -4.16 20.93 -0.91
N LEU A 107 -4.60 21.24 0.31
CA LEU A 107 -4.35 22.53 0.96
C LEU A 107 -2.85 22.75 1.26
N GLU A 108 -2.15 21.75 1.81
CA GLU A 108 -0.70 21.84 2.06
C GLU A 108 0.11 21.98 0.77
N LEU A 109 -0.27 21.25 -0.28
CA LEU A 109 0.34 21.39 -1.60
C LEU A 109 0.07 22.78 -2.19
N ALA A 110 -1.15 23.30 -2.03
CA ALA A 110 -1.55 24.60 -2.55
C ALA A 110 -0.91 25.78 -1.80
N ARG A 111 -0.74 25.67 -0.48
CA ARG A 111 -0.14 26.70 0.36
C ARG A 111 1.29 27.01 -0.05
N ASP A 112 2.07 25.98 -0.37
CA ASP A 112 3.51 26.09 -0.58
C ASP A 112 3.95 25.65 -2.00
N LYS A 113 3.18 25.97 -3.04
CA LYS A 113 3.45 25.56 -4.44
C LYS A 113 4.88 25.87 -4.91
N ALA A 114 5.41 27.05 -4.57
CA ALA A 114 6.76 27.46 -4.96
C ALA A 114 7.84 26.59 -4.32
N LYS A 115 7.66 26.22 -3.04
CA LYS A 115 8.54 25.28 -2.32
C LYS A 115 8.53 23.92 -3.00
N TRP A 116 7.35 23.36 -3.28
CA TRP A 116 7.21 22.06 -3.93
C TRP A 116 7.81 22.03 -5.34
N LYS A 117 7.72 23.13 -6.10
CA LYS A 117 8.39 23.26 -7.39
C LYS A 117 9.91 23.15 -7.26
N ARG A 118 10.51 23.83 -6.27
CA ARG A 118 11.96 23.82 -6.01
C ARG A 118 12.43 22.45 -5.52
N ILE A 119 11.70 21.82 -4.61
CA ILE A 119 12.00 20.46 -4.14
C ILE A 119 11.98 19.47 -5.31
N ARG A 120 10.92 19.48 -6.14
CA ARG A 120 10.85 18.60 -7.33
C ARG A 120 12.01 18.83 -8.30
N GLN A 121 12.46 20.07 -8.45
CA GLN A 121 13.62 20.39 -9.27
C GLN A 121 14.90 19.80 -8.68
N ALA A 122 15.13 19.93 -7.38
CA ALA A 122 16.30 19.35 -6.70
C ALA A 122 16.33 17.82 -6.82
N TYR A 123 15.19 17.13 -6.63
CA TYR A 123 15.10 15.69 -6.88
C TYR A 123 15.54 15.30 -8.29
N ARG A 124 15.09 16.04 -9.31
CA ARG A 124 15.50 15.78 -10.71
C ARG A 124 16.99 16.01 -10.93
N GLN A 125 17.56 17.02 -10.28
CA GLN A 125 19.00 17.31 -10.37
C GLN A 125 19.83 16.19 -9.72
N ASP A 126 19.33 15.60 -8.64
CA ASP A 126 19.94 14.43 -7.99
C ASP A 126 19.61 13.09 -8.69
N ASN A 127 18.98 13.14 -9.86
CA ASN A 127 18.54 11.95 -10.62
C ASN A 127 17.61 11.01 -9.82
N ARG A 128 16.84 11.58 -8.87
CA ARG A 128 15.84 10.90 -8.04
C ARG A 128 14.43 11.31 -8.45
N THR A 129 13.45 10.47 -8.14
CA THR A 129 12.04 10.75 -8.45
C THR A 129 11.27 11.03 -7.17
N LEU A 130 10.65 12.22 -7.09
CA LEU A 130 9.66 12.54 -6.06
C LEU A 130 8.25 12.52 -6.65
N LEU A 131 7.38 11.69 -6.08
CA LEU A 131 5.93 11.75 -6.32
C LEU A 131 5.25 12.41 -5.12
N ILE A 132 4.19 13.17 -5.39
CA ILE A 132 3.38 13.78 -4.33
C ILE A 132 1.96 13.25 -4.50
N PHE A 133 1.44 12.60 -3.47
CA PHE A 133 0.07 12.12 -3.41
C PHE A 133 -0.74 13.04 -2.50
N THR A 134 -1.95 13.38 -2.94
CA THR A 134 -2.87 14.20 -2.15
C THR A 134 -4.09 13.42 -1.68
N ASN A 135 -4.86 14.00 -0.75
CA ASN A 135 -6.12 13.39 -0.27
C ASN A 135 -7.05 12.97 -1.42
N HIS A 136 -7.16 13.72 -2.52
CA HIS A 136 -7.97 13.31 -3.66
C HIS A 136 -7.48 12.01 -4.31
N ALA A 137 -6.16 11.84 -4.45
CA ALA A 137 -5.58 10.62 -5.02
C ALA A 137 -5.62 9.43 -4.04
N ILE A 138 -5.54 9.71 -2.74
CA ILE A 138 -5.43 8.69 -1.68
C ILE A 138 -6.80 8.19 -1.23
N LEU A 139 -7.76 9.10 -1.06
CA LEU A 139 -9.11 8.80 -0.58
C LEU A 139 -10.10 8.52 -1.72
N SER A 140 -9.59 8.19 -2.91
CA SER A 140 -10.42 7.87 -4.06
C SER A 140 -11.06 6.50 -3.86
N GLU A 141 -12.37 6.49 -3.64
CA GLU A 141 -13.15 5.26 -3.64
C GLU A 141 -13.53 4.83 -5.06
N PRO A 142 -13.70 3.51 -5.30
CA PRO A 142 -13.63 2.38 -4.36
C PRO A 142 -12.21 1.82 -4.17
N ARG A 143 -11.20 2.47 -4.75
CA ARG A 143 -9.82 1.97 -4.77
C ARG A 143 -9.22 1.82 -3.37
N LEU A 144 -9.51 2.74 -2.46
CA LEU A 144 -9.03 2.64 -1.08
C LEU A 144 -9.71 1.48 -0.33
N THR A 145 -11.03 1.35 -0.45
CA THR A 145 -11.77 0.20 0.11
C THR A 145 -11.19 -1.13 -0.39
N ASN A 146 -10.95 -1.24 -1.70
CA ASN A 146 -10.33 -2.41 -2.31
C ASN A 146 -8.92 -2.71 -1.76
N ALA A 147 -8.12 -1.68 -1.50
CA ALA A 147 -6.80 -1.86 -0.92
C ALA A 147 -6.87 -2.40 0.51
N MET A 148 -7.80 -1.88 1.32
CA MET A 148 -8.01 -2.33 2.70
C MET A 148 -8.43 -3.80 2.77
N ILE A 149 -9.38 -4.23 1.92
CA ILE A 149 -9.82 -5.64 1.91
C ILE A 149 -8.70 -6.58 1.45
N VAL A 150 -7.89 -6.18 0.46
CA VAL A 150 -6.74 -6.98 0.00
C VAL A 150 -5.71 -7.11 1.12
N ASN A 151 -5.36 -6.00 1.77
CA ASN A 151 -4.36 -6.02 2.84
C ASN A 151 -4.81 -6.81 4.07
N THR A 152 -6.11 -6.86 4.36
CA THR A 152 -6.66 -7.70 5.43
C THR A 152 -6.46 -9.18 5.15
N GLN A 153 -6.44 -9.59 3.87
CA GLN A 153 -6.20 -10.96 3.45
C GLN A 153 -4.74 -11.22 3.06
N ALA A 154 -3.85 -10.23 3.19
CA ALA A 154 -2.47 -10.33 2.74
C ALA A 154 -1.57 -10.87 3.86
N GLY A 155 -0.88 -11.98 3.58
CA GLY A 155 0.07 -12.57 4.52
C GLY A 155 0.36 -14.04 4.23
N SER A 156 1.59 -14.46 4.53
CA SER A 156 1.97 -15.87 4.45
C SER A 156 1.27 -16.66 5.55
N GLY A 157 0.61 -17.77 5.19
CA GLY A 157 -0.06 -18.66 6.14
C GLY A 157 -1.41 -18.18 6.67
N LEU A 158 -1.93 -17.04 6.19
CA LEU A 158 -3.27 -16.57 6.56
C LEU A 158 -4.37 -17.45 5.95
N ILE A 159 -4.18 -17.84 4.69
CA ILE A 159 -5.09 -18.71 3.95
C ILE A 159 -4.49 -20.12 3.87
N PRO A 160 -5.27 -21.19 4.14
CA PRO A 160 -4.81 -22.56 3.97
C PRO A 160 -4.29 -22.80 2.55
N ARG A 161 -3.15 -23.49 2.43
CA ARG A 161 -2.56 -23.81 1.12
C ARG A 161 -3.51 -24.60 0.22
N ALA A 162 -4.32 -25.49 0.80
CA ALA A 162 -5.33 -26.25 0.08
C ALA A 162 -6.37 -25.33 -0.62
N ASP A 163 -6.75 -24.23 0.00
CA ASP A 163 -7.71 -23.27 -0.56
C ASP A 163 -7.10 -22.52 -1.75
N ILE A 164 -5.82 -22.12 -1.65
CA ILE A 164 -5.06 -21.51 -2.75
C ILE A 164 -4.96 -22.49 -3.94
N GLU A 165 -4.62 -23.75 -3.68
CA GLU A 165 -4.50 -24.79 -4.71
C GLU A 165 -5.85 -25.11 -5.36
N ALA A 166 -6.94 -25.10 -4.59
CA ALA A 166 -8.30 -25.24 -5.09
C ALA A 166 -8.68 -24.09 -6.03
N VAL A 167 -8.39 -22.83 -5.68
CA VAL A 167 -8.64 -21.68 -6.58
C VAL A 167 -7.80 -21.79 -7.86
N LEU A 168 -6.52 -22.15 -7.77
CA LEU A 168 -5.66 -22.36 -8.94
C LEU A 168 -6.18 -23.44 -9.88
N THR A 169 -6.73 -24.53 -9.31
CA THR A 169 -7.32 -25.63 -10.07
C THR A 169 -8.65 -25.21 -10.71
N ALA A 170 -9.52 -24.53 -9.96
CA ALA A 170 -10.81 -24.03 -10.44
C ALA A 170 -10.67 -23.01 -11.59
N THR A 171 -9.55 -22.27 -11.60
CA THR A 171 -9.24 -21.22 -12.59
C THR A 171 -8.26 -21.70 -13.66
N GLN A 172 -7.90 -22.99 -13.67
CA GLN A 172 -6.95 -23.54 -14.62
C GLN A 172 -7.49 -23.43 -16.05
N GLY A 173 -6.67 -22.86 -16.95
CA GLY A 173 -7.05 -22.65 -18.36
C GLY A 173 -7.78 -21.34 -18.65
N SER A 174 -8.23 -20.62 -17.62
CA SER A 174 -8.87 -19.30 -17.77
C SER A 174 -7.86 -18.18 -17.50
N LEU A 175 -7.79 -17.19 -18.40
CA LEU A 175 -7.00 -15.96 -18.16
C LEU A 175 -7.76 -14.96 -17.29
N THR A 176 -9.09 -15.03 -17.33
CA THR A 176 -10.01 -14.18 -16.57
C THR A 176 -11.12 -15.06 -15.99
N PHE A 177 -11.54 -14.77 -14.76
CA PHE A 177 -12.61 -15.48 -14.05
C PHE A 177 -13.30 -14.54 -13.05
N THR A 178 -14.41 -14.96 -12.46
CA THR A 178 -15.05 -14.26 -11.33
C THR A 178 -15.06 -15.11 -10.06
N LEU A 179 -15.26 -14.49 -8.91
CA LEU A 179 -15.37 -15.23 -7.65
C LEU A 179 -16.59 -16.16 -7.65
N ASN A 180 -17.72 -15.72 -8.20
CA ASN A 180 -18.93 -16.54 -8.33
C ASN A 180 -18.67 -17.79 -9.21
N GLU A 181 -17.86 -17.69 -10.26
CA GLU A 181 -17.46 -18.85 -11.07
C GLU A 181 -16.64 -19.87 -10.27
N VAL A 182 -15.73 -19.40 -9.40
CA VAL A 182 -14.93 -20.29 -8.52
C VAL A 182 -15.85 -21.00 -7.53
N VAL A 183 -16.77 -20.27 -6.90
CA VAL A 183 -17.74 -20.83 -5.94
C VAL A 183 -18.69 -21.82 -6.63
N ALA A 184 -19.12 -21.54 -7.86
CA ALA A 184 -19.98 -22.43 -8.65
C ALA A 184 -19.34 -23.78 -8.98
N LYS A 185 -18.00 -23.92 -8.89
CA LYS A 185 -17.32 -25.22 -9.00
C LYS A 185 -17.54 -26.12 -7.77
N GLY A 186 -18.08 -25.59 -6.68
CA GLY A 186 -18.43 -26.34 -5.47
C GLY A 186 -17.23 -26.82 -4.65
N VAL A 187 -16.03 -26.29 -4.91
CA VAL A 187 -14.79 -26.72 -4.24
C VAL A 187 -14.55 -25.98 -2.92
N LEU A 188 -14.99 -24.72 -2.84
CA LEU A 188 -14.79 -23.83 -1.70
C LEU A 188 -16.09 -23.10 -1.36
N SER A 189 -16.28 -22.75 -0.09
CA SER A 189 -17.32 -21.78 0.30
C SER A 189 -16.99 -20.38 -0.25
N TYR A 190 -17.98 -19.49 -0.27
CA TYR A 190 -17.77 -18.11 -0.73
C TYR A 190 -16.67 -17.41 0.07
N GLU A 191 -16.65 -17.54 1.40
CA GLU A 191 -15.66 -16.91 2.27
C GLU A 191 -14.24 -17.44 2.02
N GLN A 192 -14.09 -18.75 1.83
CA GLN A 192 -12.80 -19.38 1.52
C GLN A 192 -12.27 -18.92 0.17
N ALA A 193 -13.12 -18.94 -0.86
CA ALA A 193 -12.76 -18.47 -2.19
C ALA A 193 -12.43 -16.96 -2.17
N TYR A 194 -13.18 -16.15 -1.43
CA TYR A 194 -12.96 -14.71 -1.29
C TYR A 194 -11.59 -14.42 -0.67
N GLY A 195 -11.28 -15.05 0.47
CA GLY A 195 -9.99 -14.90 1.14
C GLY A 195 -8.81 -15.36 0.27
N ALA A 196 -8.94 -16.53 -0.36
CA ALA A 196 -7.90 -17.08 -1.24
C ALA A 196 -7.64 -16.20 -2.47
N VAL A 197 -8.68 -15.73 -3.15
CA VAL A 197 -8.54 -14.85 -4.33
C VAL A 197 -7.87 -13.53 -3.94
N LEU A 198 -8.28 -12.89 -2.84
CA LEU A 198 -7.67 -11.63 -2.41
C LEU A 198 -6.23 -11.80 -1.92
N ASN A 199 -5.91 -12.90 -1.24
CA ASN A 199 -4.54 -13.24 -0.87
C ASN A 199 -3.65 -13.36 -2.12
N MET A 200 -4.14 -14.06 -3.15
CA MET A 200 -3.45 -14.19 -4.44
C MET A 200 -3.37 -12.88 -5.24
N VAL A 201 -4.25 -11.90 -5.00
CA VAL A 201 -4.08 -10.53 -5.51
C VAL A 201 -2.93 -9.83 -4.78
N ALA A 202 -2.84 -9.98 -3.45
CA ALA A 202 -1.81 -9.35 -2.64
C ALA A 202 -0.39 -9.84 -2.99
N SER A 203 -0.23 -11.15 -3.23
CA SER A 203 1.04 -11.74 -3.66
C SER A 203 1.35 -11.51 -5.15
N GLY A 204 0.33 -11.16 -5.95
CA GLY A 204 0.48 -10.66 -7.31
C GLY A 204 0.26 -11.70 -8.42
N GLU A 205 -0.25 -12.87 -8.07
CA GLU A 205 -0.68 -13.91 -9.02
C GLU A 205 -1.94 -13.47 -9.76
N PHE A 206 -2.82 -12.74 -9.09
CA PHE A 206 -4.06 -12.20 -9.64
C PHE A 206 -4.10 -10.67 -9.62
N SER A 207 -5.02 -10.11 -10.41
CA SER A 207 -5.29 -8.68 -10.41
C SER A 207 -6.72 -8.40 -10.89
N PHE A 208 -7.31 -7.32 -10.41
CA PHE A 208 -8.62 -6.85 -10.84
C PHE A 208 -8.59 -5.32 -11.01
N ALA A 209 -9.59 -4.79 -11.72
CA ALA A 209 -9.74 -3.35 -11.90
C ALA A 209 -10.26 -2.72 -10.60
N THR A 210 -9.54 -1.73 -10.07
CA THR A 210 -9.84 -1.12 -8.76
C THR A 210 -10.78 0.09 -8.84
N ASP A 211 -11.37 0.32 -10.02
CA ASP A 211 -12.32 1.38 -10.33
C ASP A 211 -13.76 1.09 -9.86
N ARG A 212 -14.06 -0.18 -9.58
CA ARG A 212 -15.29 -0.64 -8.91
C ARG A 212 -14.98 -1.41 -7.64
N LEU A 213 -15.94 -1.49 -6.72
CA LEU A 213 -15.80 -2.31 -5.52
C LEU A 213 -15.67 -3.78 -5.93
N PHE A 214 -14.74 -4.50 -5.30
CA PHE A 214 -14.58 -5.92 -5.53
C PHE A 214 -15.76 -6.72 -4.96
N ASP A 215 -16.41 -7.48 -5.83
CA ASP A 215 -17.56 -8.33 -5.52
C ASP A 215 -17.49 -9.68 -6.26
N GLY A 216 -18.55 -10.48 -6.13
CA GLY A 216 -18.65 -11.81 -6.73
C GLY A 216 -18.48 -11.86 -8.25
N ASP A 217 -18.86 -10.79 -8.94
CA ASP A 217 -18.89 -10.69 -10.42
C ASP A 217 -17.73 -9.87 -10.98
N THR A 218 -16.86 -9.36 -10.11
CA THR A 218 -15.69 -8.59 -10.52
C THR A 218 -14.72 -9.51 -11.29
N PRO A 219 -14.36 -9.17 -12.54
CA PRO A 219 -13.40 -9.93 -13.33
C PRO A 219 -12.00 -9.86 -12.71
N VAL A 220 -11.46 -11.03 -12.42
CA VAL A 220 -10.09 -11.23 -11.93
C VAL A 220 -9.26 -11.84 -13.05
N SER A 221 -8.09 -11.27 -13.29
CA SER A 221 -7.15 -11.72 -14.32
C SER A 221 -5.89 -12.30 -13.70
N ARG A 222 -5.42 -13.41 -14.27
CA ARG A 222 -4.16 -14.04 -13.88
C ARG A 222 -2.97 -13.30 -14.47
N ARG A 223 -2.02 -12.88 -13.62
CA ARG A 223 -0.76 -12.26 -14.06
C ARG A 223 0.19 -13.33 -14.59
N ARG A 224 0.77 -13.08 -15.77
CA ARG A 224 1.76 -13.95 -16.42
C ARG A 224 3.18 -13.59 -16.02
#